data_AF-A0A5C7YX83-F1
#
_entry.id   AF-A0A5C7YX83-F1
#
_cell.length_a   1.000
_cell.length_b   1.000
_cell.length_c   1.000
_cell.angle_alpha   90.00
_cell.angle_beta   90.00
_cell.angle_gamma   90.00
#
_symmetry.space_group_name_H-M   'P 1'
#
loop_
_entity.id
_entity.type
_entity.pdbx_description
1 polymer ?
#
loop_
_entity_poly.entity_id
_entity_poly.type
_entity_poly.pdbx_seq_one_letter_code
_entity_poly.pdbx_strand_id
1 'polypeptide(L)'
;RKSGDSCGARLRVVARGVPVGLGQPLFDKLDAYIAYAMMGINAVKGVEIGAGFGCVTQKGSTAGDSLTPEGFVGNNAGGILGGISSGQDIEVSIAIKPTSSILIPRETIDSEGHTTEVITKGRHDPCVGIRATPIAEAMLALVLMDHALLHRAQCGDVQHALAPIPSAKP
;
A
#
# COMPACT_ATOMS: atom_id res chain seq x y z
N ARG A 1 -9.24 -8.83 -22.90
CA ARG A 1 -8.86 -10.11 -23.57
C ARG A 1 -9.54 -10.32 -24.91
N LYS A 2 -10.88 -10.49 -25.03
CA LYS A 2 -11.53 -10.71 -26.35
C LYS A 2 -11.23 -9.57 -27.34
N SER A 3 -11.13 -8.33 -26.86
CA SER A 3 -10.75 -7.15 -27.64
C SER A 3 -9.26 -7.04 -27.97
N GLY A 4 -8.41 -7.97 -27.53
CA GLY A 4 -6.96 -7.84 -27.65
C GLY A 4 -6.31 -6.82 -26.70
N ASP A 5 -7.11 -6.14 -25.86
CA ASP A 5 -6.67 -5.11 -24.91
C ASP A 5 -6.51 -5.63 -23.47
N SER A 6 -5.98 -4.77 -22.59
CA SER A 6 -5.77 -4.98 -21.16
C SER A 6 -6.55 -3.96 -20.29
N CYS A 7 -6.62 -4.22 -18.99
CA CYS A 7 -7.17 -3.29 -18.01
C CYS A 7 -6.26 -3.19 -16.78
N GLY A 8 -6.42 -2.09 -16.05
CA GLY A 8 -5.76 -1.89 -14.77
C GLY A 8 -6.48 -2.59 -13.63
N ALA A 9 -6.03 -2.35 -12.40
CA ALA A 9 -6.68 -2.83 -11.19
C ALA A 9 -6.41 -1.89 -10.01
N ARG A 10 -7.30 -1.92 -9.02
CA ARG A 10 -7.03 -1.44 -7.67
C ARG A 10 -6.98 -2.65 -6.76
N LEU A 11 -5.88 -2.83 -6.03
CA LEU A 11 -5.77 -3.87 -5.02
C LEU A 11 -5.79 -3.23 -3.65
N ARG A 12 -6.48 -3.86 -2.69
CA ARG A 12 -6.42 -3.53 -1.27
C ARG A 12 -5.76 -4.69 -0.55
N VAL A 13 -4.74 -4.39 0.24
CA VAL A 13 -3.98 -5.33 1.07
C VAL A 13 -4.10 -4.88 2.51
N VAL A 14 -4.36 -5.82 3.42
CA VAL A 14 -4.58 -5.53 4.83
C VAL A 14 -3.65 -6.39 5.67
N ALA A 15 -2.86 -5.77 6.55
CA ALA A 15 -2.13 -6.47 7.59
C ALA A 15 -2.86 -6.32 8.92
N ARG A 16 -3.14 -7.46 9.58
CA ARG A 16 -3.89 -7.54 10.83
C ARG A 16 -2.99 -7.95 11.98
N GLY A 17 -3.36 -7.54 13.20
CA GLY A 17 -2.62 -7.91 14.40
C GLY A 17 -1.20 -7.34 14.42
N VAL A 18 -0.98 -6.21 13.73
CA VAL A 18 0.30 -5.52 13.74
C VAL A 18 0.50 -4.89 15.12
N PRO A 19 1.63 -5.11 15.80
CA PRO A 19 1.91 -4.47 17.09
C PRO A 19 1.89 -2.94 16.99
N VAL A 20 1.55 -2.26 18.07
CA VAL A 20 1.72 -0.81 18.19
C VAL A 20 3.21 -0.48 18.21
N GLY A 21 3.62 0.61 17.57
CA GLY A 21 4.99 1.14 17.71
C GLY A 21 5.96 0.83 16.58
N LEU A 22 5.55 0.12 15.52
CA LEU A 22 6.38 -0.12 14.34
C LEU A 22 6.47 1.15 13.49
N GLY A 23 7.68 1.55 13.07
CA GLY A 23 7.92 2.75 12.29
C GLY A 23 8.84 3.75 12.98
N GLN A 24 9.06 4.90 12.35
CA GLN A 24 9.77 6.03 12.95
C GLN A 24 8.98 7.33 12.71
N PRO A 25 9.09 8.34 13.59
CA PRO A 25 8.24 9.53 13.50
C PRO A 25 8.62 10.53 12.39
N LEU A 26 9.82 10.45 11.82
CA LEU A 26 10.36 11.50 10.94
C LEU A 26 10.82 10.98 9.57
N PHE A 27 11.98 10.32 9.51
CA PHE A 27 12.62 9.97 8.24
C PHE A 27 12.18 8.61 7.70
N ASP A 28 12.09 7.60 8.56
CA ASP A 28 11.67 6.24 8.16
C ASP A 28 10.26 5.93 8.67
N LYS A 29 9.31 6.79 8.32
CA LYS A 29 7.90 6.57 8.64
C LYS A 29 7.39 5.30 7.97
N LEU A 30 6.59 4.53 8.71
CA LEU A 30 6.09 3.23 8.24
C LEU A 30 5.27 3.36 6.95
N ASP A 31 4.38 4.36 6.88
CA ASP A 31 3.58 4.65 5.70
C ASP A 31 4.43 5.07 4.49
N ALA A 32 5.50 5.85 4.72
CA ALA A 32 6.45 6.24 3.69
C ALA A 32 7.21 5.02 3.12
N TYR A 33 7.67 4.12 3.99
CA TYR A 33 8.35 2.88 3.57
C TYR A 33 7.41 1.92 2.84
N ILE A 34 6.18 1.76 3.32
CA ILE A 34 5.14 0.99 2.62
C ILE A 34 4.89 1.61 1.25
N ALA A 35 4.71 2.94 1.16
CA ALA A 35 4.49 3.61 -0.11
C ALA A 35 5.65 3.42 -1.09
N TYR A 36 6.89 3.55 -0.61
CA TYR A 36 8.09 3.30 -1.40
C TYR A 36 8.13 1.86 -1.94
N ALA A 37 7.98 0.87 -1.07
CA ALA A 37 8.00 -0.55 -1.41
C ALA A 37 6.89 -0.91 -2.42
N MET A 38 5.68 -0.43 -2.18
CA MET A 38 4.51 -0.69 -3.01
C MET A 38 4.61 -0.01 -4.38
N MET A 39 5.09 1.23 -4.43
CA MET A 39 5.32 1.94 -5.68
C MET A 39 6.43 1.29 -6.53
N GLY A 40 7.36 0.57 -5.89
CA GLY A 40 8.39 -0.22 -6.55
C GLY A 40 7.87 -1.47 -7.27
N ILE A 41 6.64 -1.92 -7.00
CA ILE A 41 6.04 -3.05 -7.71
C ILE A 41 5.75 -2.63 -9.16
N ASN A 42 6.19 -3.45 -10.12
CA ASN A 42 5.96 -3.21 -11.53
C ASN A 42 4.48 -2.91 -11.84
N ALA A 43 4.26 -1.88 -12.65
CA ALA A 43 2.95 -1.36 -13.03
C ALA A 43 2.15 -0.63 -11.93
N VAL A 44 2.63 -0.53 -10.69
CA VAL A 44 2.01 0.35 -9.69
C VAL A 44 2.27 1.82 -10.05
N LYS A 45 1.22 2.64 -10.00
CA LYS A 45 1.25 4.08 -10.30
C LYS A 45 0.69 4.96 -9.18
N GLY A 46 0.15 4.36 -8.11
CA GLY A 46 -0.43 5.06 -6.98
C GLY A 46 -0.48 4.15 -5.76
N VAL A 47 -0.25 4.71 -4.58
CA VAL A 47 -0.36 4.02 -3.29
C VAL A 47 -1.17 4.90 -2.34
N GLU A 48 -2.08 4.29 -1.61
CA GLU A 48 -2.96 4.92 -0.63
C GLU A 48 -2.85 4.17 0.69
N ILE A 49 -2.86 4.89 1.81
CA ILE A 49 -2.97 4.34 3.16
C ILE A 49 -4.31 4.77 3.75
N GLY A 50 -5.04 3.83 4.36
CA GLY A 50 -6.34 4.10 4.99
C GLY A 50 -7.36 4.72 4.02
N ALA A 51 -7.91 5.86 4.39
CA ALA A 51 -8.84 6.64 3.57
C ALA A 51 -8.23 7.10 2.23
N GLY A 52 -6.90 7.11 2.10
CA GLY A 52 -6.20 7.39 0.84
C GLY A 52 -6.53 8.77 0.30
N PHE A 53 -6.69 8.89 -1.03
CA PHE A 53 -7.13 10.15 -1.64
C PHE A 53 -8.56 10.53 -1.24
N GLY A 54 -9.34 9.62 -0.65
CA GLY A 54 -10.64 9.94 -0.07
C GLY A 54 -10.57 10.94 1.09
N CYS A 55 -9.39 11.12 1.72
CA CYS A 55 -9.21 12.08 2.81
C CYS A 55 -9.41 13.54 2.37
N VAL A 56 -9.21 13.87 1.09
CA VAL A 56 -9.24 15.27 0.60
C VAL A 56 -10.62 15.92 0.69
N THR A 57 -11.69 15.13 0.79
CA THR A 57 -13.06 15.61 0.92
C THR A 57 -13.58 15.56 2.36
N GLN A 58 -12.77 15.05 3.29
CA GLN A 58 -13.16 14.92 4.70
C GLN A 58 -12.97 16.23 5.47
N LYS A 59 -13.82 16.45 6.46
CA LYS A 59 -13.61 17.50 7.46
C LYS A 59 -12.72 16.97 8.57
N GLY A 60 -11.91 17.83 9.20
CA GLY A 60 -11.08 17.43 10.34
C GLY A 60 -11.88 16.77 11.48
N SER A 61 -13.14 17.16 11.67
CA SER A 61 -14.05 16.57 12.65
C SER A 61 -14.44 15.10 12.38
N THR A 62 -14.23 14.60 11.16
CA THR A 62 -14.56 13.24 10.75
C THR A 62 -13.37 12.43 10.25
N ALA A 63 -12.26 13.09 9.95
CA ALA A 63 -11.05 12.46 9.43
C ALA A 63 -10.23 11.76 10.53
N GLY A 64 -10.24 12.31 11.76
CA GLY A 64 -9.53 11.72 12.88
C GLY A 64 -10.24 10.48 13.44
N ASP A 65 -9.48 9.43 13.72
CA ASP A 65 -9.98 8.25 14.41
C ASP A 65 -9.99 8.52 15.92
N SER A 66 -11.17 8.53 16.53
CA SER A 66 -11.30 8.86 17.96
C SER A 66 -10.74 7.73 18.82
N LEU A 67 -10.00 8.10 19.87
CA LEU A 67 -9.39 7.17 20.82
C LEU A 67 -10.27 7.03 22.06
N THR A 68 -10.65 5.80 22.44
CA THR A 68 -11.33 5.52 23.71
C THR A 68 -10.61 4.41 24.48
N PRO A 69 -10.88 4.23 25.79
CA PRO A 69 -10.33 3.10 26.56
C PRO A 69 -10.69 1.73 25.97
N GLU A 70 -11.81 1.63 25.25
CA GLU A 70 -12.28 0.41 24.59
C GLU A 70 -11.69 0.22 23.19
N GLY A 71 -10.97 1.21 22.65
CA GLY A 71 -10.29 1.14 21.37
C GLY A 71 -10.55 2.34 20.46
N PHE A 72 -10.07 2.26 19.22
CA PHE A 72 -10.34 3.29 18.21
C PHE A 72 -11.78 3.22 17.68
N VAL A 73 -12.34 4.39 17.36
CA VAL A 73 -13.59 4.56 16.63
C VAL A 73 -13.25 5.03 15.22
N GLY A 74 -13.17 4.07 14.28
CA GLY A 74 -12.75 4.29 12.90
C GLY A 74 -11.39 3.67 12.57
N ASN A 75 -10.94 3.84 11.32
CA ASN A 75 -9.60 3.52 10.84
C ASN A 75 -9.27 4.31 9.55
N ASN A 76 -9.64 5.59 9.52
CA ASN A 76 -9.33 6.48 8.40
C ASN A 76 -7.82 6.64 8.19
N ALA A 77 -7.04 6.54 9.27
CA ALA A 77 -5.58 6.58 9.23
C ALA A 77 -4.96 5.30 8.63
N GLY A 78 -5.74 4.22 8.48
CA GLY A 78 -5.25 2.96 7.90
C GLY A 78 -4.17 2.30 8.73
N GLY A 79 -4.30 2.32 10.06
CA GLY A 79 -3.40 1.64 10.98
C GLY A 79 -2.09 2.35 11.27
N ILE A 80 -1.88 3.56 10.72
CA ILE A 80 -0.62 4.30 10.87
C ILE A 80 -0.91 5.75 11.30
N LEU A 81 -0.42 6.13 12.48
CA LEU A 81 -0.55 7.47 13.04
C LEU A 81 0.83 8.06 13.28
N GLY A 82 1.10 9.23 12.71
CA GLY A 82 2.40 9.89 12.86
C GLY A 82 3.59 9.09 12.31
N GLY A 83 3.35 8.19 11.34
CA GLY A 83 4.38 7.30 10.79
C GLY A 83 4.65 6.04 11.60
N ILE A 84 3.82 5.73 12.60
CA ILE A 84 3.97 4.59 13.50
C ILE A 84 2.67 3.77 13.49
N SER A 85 2.75 2.44 13.58
CA SER A 85 1.58 1.57 13.68
C SER A 85 0.77 1.84 14.95
N SER A 86 -0.55 1.97 14.80
CA SER A 86 -1.49 2.25 15.90
C SER A 86 -2.09 0.99 16.52
N GLY A 87 -1.85 -0.19 15.93
CA GLY A 87 -2.47 -1.46 16.30
C GLY A 87 -3.77 -1.77 15.56
N GLN A 88 -4.41 -0.76 14.95
CA GLN A 88 -5.47 -0.96 13.95
C GLN A 88 -4.92 -1.72 12.73
N ASP A 89 -5.83 -2.31 11.95
CA ASP A 89 -5.48 -2.94 10.68
C ASP A 89 -4.75 -1.92 9.78
N ILE A 90 -3.57 -2.31 9.27
CA ILE A 90 -2.85 -1.50 8.30
C ILE A 90 -3.48 -1.73 6.94
N GLU A 91 -4.05 -0.67 6.37
CA GLU A 91 -4.79 -0.73 5.12
C GLU A 91 -4.04 -0.01 4.00
N VAL A 92 -3.67 -0.77 2.97
CA VAL A 92 -2.93 -0.25 1.82
C VAL A 92 -3.70 -0.53 0.55
N SER A 93 -3.90 0.49 -0.29
CA SER A 93 -4.41 0.29 -1.64
C SER A 93 -3.39 0.71 -2.69
N ILE A 94 -3.28 -0.07 -3.77
CA ILE A 94 -2.38 0.23 -4.89
C ILE A 94 -3.15 0.31 -6.21
N ALA A 95 -2.79 1.29 -7.03
CA ALA A 95 -3.32 1.47 -8.37
C ALA A 95 -2.35 0.89 -9.39
N ILE A 96 -2.82 -0.09 -10.17
CA ILE A 96 -2.02 -0.83 -11.15
C ILE A 96 -2.48 -0.43 -12.55
N LYS A 97 -1.54 0.07 -13.38
CA LYS A 97 -1.83 0.44 -14.76
C LYS A 97 -2.17 -0.79 -15.62
N PRO A 98 -2.91 -0.61 -16.74
CA PRO A 98 -3.08 -1.66 -17.73
C PRO A 98 -1.74 -2.19 -18.27
N THR A 99 -1.71 -3.47 -18.62
CA THR A 99 -0.56 -4.13 -19.24
C THR A 99 -0.18 -3.45 -20.56
N SER A 100 1.09 -3.10 -20.74
CA SER A 100 1.51 -2.39 -21.96
C SER A 100 1.60 -3.31 -23.19
N SER A 101 1.85 -4.61 -23.01
CA SER A 101 1.87 -5.60 -24.08
C SER A 101 0.46 -6.07 -24.44
N ILE A 102 -0.08 -5.53 -25.52
CA ILE A 102 -1.43 -5.82 -26.04
C ILE A 102 -1.36 -6.18 -27.53
N LEU A 103 -2.44 -6.77 -28.06
CA LEU A 103 -2.55 -7.19 -29.45
C LEU A 103 -2.96 -6.05 -30.40
N ILE A 104 -3.25 -4.87 -29.84
CA ILE A 104 -3.61 -3.67 -30.60
C ILE A 104 -2.31 -2.94 -30.97
N PRO A 105 -2.02 -2.70 -32.27
CA PRO A 105 -0.86 -1.92 -32.70
C PRO A 105 -0.85 -0.53 -32.06
N ARG A 106 0.34 -0.04 -31.72
CA ARG A 106 0.53 1.32 -31.20
C ARG A 106 1.74 1.97 -31.84
N GLU A 107 1.62 3.25 -32.14
CA GLU A 107 2.72 4.09 -32.59
C GLU A 107 3.84 4.12 -31.54
N THR A 108 5.08 4.02 -32.02
CA THR A 108 6.30 4.12 -31.21
C THR A 108 7.46 4.54 -32.11
N ILE A 109 8.69 4.50 -31.58
CA ILE A 109 9.92 4.73 -32.33
C ILE A 109 10.86 3.53 -32.17
N ASP A 110 11.69 3.28 -33.17
CA ASP A 110 12.79 2.32 -33.05
C ASP A 110 14.03 2.96 -32.38
N SER A 111 15.11 2.18 -32.24
CA SER A 111 16.36 2.66 -31.64
C SER A 111 17.11 3.69 -32.48
N GLU A 112 16.77 3.85 -33.76
CA GLU A 112 17.32 4.85 -34.67
C GLU A 112 16.49 6.15 -34.66
N GLY A 113 15.35 6.16 -33.96
CA GLY A 113 14.45 7.29 -33.84
C GLY A 113 13.40 7.39 -34.95
N HIS A 114 13.26 6.37 -35.80
CA HIS A 114 12.24 6.35 -36.84
C HIS A 114 10.89 5.88 -36.26
N THR A 115 9.81 6.50 -36.73
CA THR A 115 8.44 6.09 -36.38
C THR A 115 8.17 4.67 -36.85
N THR A 116 7.62 3.85 -35.96
CA THR A 116 7.21 2.47 -36.25
C THR A 116 5.99 2.09 -35.40
N GLU A 117 5.50 0.87 -35.56
CA GLU A 117 4.44 0.32 -34.72
C GLU A 117 4.94 -0.84 -33.88
N VAL A 118 4.51 -0.89 -32.61
CA VAL A 118 4.71 -2.04 -31.75
C VAL A 118 3.42 -2.83 -31.61
N ILE A 119 3.51 -4.13 -31.89
CA ILE A 119 2.47 -5.11 -31.62
C ILE A 119 3.10 -6.31 -30.91
N THR A 120 2.62 -6.62 -29.70
CA THR A 120 3.16 -7.77 -28.94
C THR A 120 2.29 -8.99 -29.19
N LYS A 121 2.76 -9.92 -30.03
CA LYS A 121 2.07 -11.17 -30.34
C LYS A 121 2.39 -12.23 -29.28
N GLY A 122 1.38 -12.89 -28.73
CA GLY A 122 1.56 -13.96 -27.74
C GLY A 122 0.50 -13.97 -26.65
N ARG A 123 0.69 -14.81 -25.63
CA ARG A 123 -0.13 -14.77 -24.40
C ARG A 123 0.47 -13.73 -23.45
N HIS A 124 -0.28 -12.65 -23.23
CA HIS A 124 0.03 -11.63 -22.23
C HIS A 124 -1.10 -11.55 -21.22
N ASP A 125 -0.76 -11.11 -20.00
CA ASP A 125 -1.75 -10.91 -18.96
C ASP A 125 -2.68 -9.75 -19.32
N PRO A 126 -4.00 -9.99 -19.46
CA PRO A 126 -4.96 -8.91 -19.73
C PRO A 126 -5.15 -8.00 -18.52
N CYS A 127 -4.71 -8.42 -17.33
CA CYS A 127 -4.68 -7.62 -16.12
C CYS A 127 -3.56 -8.14 -15.21
N VAL A 128 -2.42 -7.43 -15.17
CA VAL A 128 -1.29 -7.78 -14.28
C VAL A 128 -1.64 -7.65 -12.80
N GLY A 129 -2.68 -6.89 -12.48
CA GLY A 129 -3.12 -6.70 -11.09
C GLY A 129 -3.50 -7.99 -10.37
N ILE A 130 -4.09 -8.96 -11.08
CA ILE A 130 -4.46 -10.26 -10.47
C ILE A 130 -3.22 -10.98 -9.93
N ARG A 131 -2.11 -10.90 -10.65
CA ARG A 131 -0.85 -11.55 -10.26
C ARG A 131 -0.04 -10.73 -9.26
N ALA A 132 -0.35 -9.44 -9.12
CA ALA A 132 0.31 -8.56 -8.17
C ALA A 132 -0.17 -8.75 -6.74
N THR A 133 -1.32 -9.38 -6.50
CA THR A 133 -1.86 -9.63 -5.14
C THR A 133 -0.85 -10.29 -4.20
N PRO A 134 -0.28 -11.48 -4.50
CA PRO A 134 0.69 -12.11 -3.61
C PRO A 134 2.01 -11.32 -3.50
N ILE A 135 2.36 -10.51 -4.51
CA ILE A 135 3.54 -9.65 -4.47
C ILE A 135 3.31 -8.52 -3.46
N ALA A 136 2.15 -7.87 -3.51
CA ALA A 136 1.81 -6.79 -2.60
C ALA A 136 1.70 -7.28 -1.14
N GLU A 137 1.12 -8.46 -0.91
CA GLU A 137 1.11 -9.11 0.40
C GLU A 137 2.53 -9.36 0.92
N ALA A 138 3.41 -9.95 0.10
CA ALA A 138 4.79 -10.22 0.46
C ALA A 138 5.58 -8.93 0.74
N MET A 139 5.41 -7.89 -0.09
CA MET A 139 6.07 -6.60 0.11
C MET A 139 5.64 -5.94 1.41
N LEU A 140 4.33 -5.95 1.74
CA LEU A 140 3.86 -5.42 3.01
C LEU A 140 4.45 -6.19 4.19
N ALA A 141 4.45 -7.53 4.12
CA ALA A 141 5.00 -8.39 5.16
C ALA A 141 6.50 -8.13 5.39
N LEU A 142 7.29 -7.95 4.31
CA LEU A 142 8.71 -7.65 4.41
C LEU A 142 8.99 -6.30 5.07
N VAL A 143 8.25 -5.25 4.69
CA VAL A 143 8.37 -3.92 5.32
C VAL A 143 8.02 -3.99 6.80
N LEU A 144 6.91 -4.67 7.15
CA LEU A 144 6.51 -4.82 8.56
C LEU A 144 7.52 -5.64 9.36
N MET A 145 8.10 -6.68 8.77
CA MET A 145 9.13 -7.47 9.44
C MET A 145 10.39 -6.65 9.71
N ASP A 146 10.83 -5.82 8.76
CA ASP A 146 11.99 -4.95 8.93
C ASP A 146 11.77 -3.95 10.08
N HIS A 147 10.62 -3.27 10.10
CA HIS A 147 10.27 -2.38 11.20
C HIS A 147 10.07 -3.11 12.54
N ALA A 148 9.60 -4.37 12.54
CA ALA A 148 9.52 -5.17 13.76
C ALA A 148 10.90 -5.50 14.34
N LEU A 149 11.88 -5.81 13.48
CA LEU A 149 13.26 -6.05 13.91
C LEU A 149 13.93 -4.77 14.43
N LEU A 150 13.74 -3.65 13.72
CA LEU A 150 14.23 -2.33 14.15
C LEU A 150 13.64 -1.92 15.49
N HIS A 151 12.32 -2.05 15.65
CA HIS A 151 11.64 -1.75 16.90
C HIS A 151 12.16 -2.63 18.05
N ARG A 152 12.32 -3.94 17.82
CA ARG A 152 12.91 -4.84 18.83
C ARG A 152 14.32 -4.42 19.24
N ALA A 153 15.16 -4.02 18.29
CA ALA A 153 16.54 -3.61 18.57
C ALA A 153 16.63 -2.30 19.35
N GLN A 154 15.73 -1.36 19.10
CA GLN A 154 15.75 -0.02 19.73
C GLN A 154 14.94 0.04 21.03
N CYS A 155 13.82 -0.69 21.10
CA CYS A 155 12.79 -0.54 22.13
C CYS A 155 12.49 -1.83 22.90
N GLY A 156 13.23 -2.93 22.67
CA GLY A 156 12.92 -4.24 23.24
C GLY A 156 12.81 -4.30 24.77
N ASP A 157 13.53 -3.42 25.46
CA ASP A 157 13.55 -3.33 26.94
C ASP A 157 12.71 -2.17 27.48
N VAL A 158 12.04 -1.40 26.62
CA VAL A 158 11.22 -0.26 27.03
C VAL A 158 9.96 -0.74 27.72
N GLN A 159 9.73 -0.26 28.94
CA GLN A 159 8.51 -0.54 29.70
C GLN A 159 7.56 0.65 29.61
N HIS A 160 6.33 0.39 29.17
CA HIS A 160 5.27 1.38 29.13
C HIS A 160 4.45 1.36 30.42
N ALA A 161 4.13 2.54 30.95
CA ALA A 161 3.27 2.66 32.13
C ALA A 161 1.81 2.25 31.85
N LEU A 162 1.40 2.26 30.57
CA LEU A 162 0.07 1.90 30.11
C LEU A 162 0.17 0.74 29.12
N ALA A 163 -0.79 -0.18 29.19
CA ALA A 163 -0.97 -1.18 28.17
C ALA A 163 -1.50 -0.54 26.86
N PRO A 164 -1.24 -1.14 25.69
CA PRO A 164 -1.90 -0.74 24.46
C PRO A 164 -3.42 -0.84 24.60
N ILE A 165 -4.14 0.18 24.13
CA ILE A 165 -5.60 0.08 24.02
C ILE A 165 -5.96 -0.92 22.89
N PRO A 166 -7.19 -1.46 22.88
CA PRO A 166 -7.66 -2.29 21.78
C PRO A 166 -7.60 -1.56 20.43
N SER A 167 -7.37 -2.32 19.36
CA SER A 167 -7.25 -1.76 18.01
C SER A 167 -8.57 -1.20 17.48
N ALA A 168 -9.70 -1.73 17.92
CA ALA A 168 -11.03 -1.25 17.54
C ALA A 168 -11.98 -1.40 18.71
N LYS A 169 -12.90 -0.44 18.83
CA LYS A 169 -14.05 -0.57 19.72
C LYS A 169 -14.95 -1.73 19.25
N PRO A 170 -15.50 -2.56 20.17
CA PRO A 170 -16.42 -3.65 19.83
C PRO A 170 -17.66 -3.20 19.05
#